data_AF-A0A2H6ASR2-F1
#
_entry.id   AF-A0A2H6ASR2-F1
#
_cell.length_a   1.000
_cell.length_b   1.000
_cell.length_c   1.000
_cell.angle_alpha   90.00
_cell.angle_beta   90.00
_cell.angle_gamma   90.00
#
_symmetry.space_group_name_H-M   'P 1'
#
loop_
_entity.id
_entity.type
_entity.pdbx_description
1 polymer ?
#
loop_
_entity_poly.entity_id
_entity_poly.type
_entity_poly.pdbx_seq_one_letter_code
_entity_poly.pdbx_strand_id
1 'polypeptide(L)'
;MHLSRLAEELVIWSTPQFGFVRLAEAFTTGSSIMPQKRNPDAAELIRAKPGRIVGDLVRLLVVLKGLPLAYSKDMQEDKEGVFDAADHLELSLEAMTAMVRTLSVDRERMRAAATLGHTLATDLADWLVREKGVPFRDAHAIVGRVVRLAEERGVQLHELSAPDLASVDPRLDGSAFAVLTPERAVAARRSYGGTAPERVRAAIEEAVRRYGLDPEVEAEEEA
;
A
#
# COMPACT_ATOMS: atom_id res chain seq x y z
N MET A 1 5.34 3.94 -14.89
CA MET A 1 3.97 3.94 -14.34
C MET A 1 3.85 3.16 -13.02
N HIS A 2 4.27 1.90 -12.92
CA HIS A 2 4.15 1.17 -11.64
C HIS A 2 5.03 1.76 -10.53
N LEU A 3 6.29 2.08 -10.83
CA LEU A 3 7.20 2.70 -9.85
C LEU A 3 6.67 4.04 -9.31
N SER A 4 6.01 4.86 -10.14
CA SER A 4 5.46 6.14 -9.68
C SER A 4 4.30 5.98 -8.71
N ARG A 5 3.53 4.89 -8.79
CA ARG A 5 2.47 4.58 -7.81
C ARG A 5 3.08 4.19 -6.47
N LEU A 6 4.13 3.36 -6.46
CA LEU A 6 4.84 3.03 -5.23
C LEU A 6 5.54 4.26 -4.64
N ALA A 7 6.15 5.10 -5.48
CA ALA A 7 6.76 6.35 -5.04
C ALA A 7 5.73 7.31 -4.42
N GLU A 8 4.52 7.41 -4.96
CA GLU A 8 3.43 8.20 -4.35
C GLU A 8 3.13 7.73 -2.92
N GLU A 9 2.98 6.43 -2.72
CA GLU A 9 2.73 5.86 -1.40
C GLU A 9 3.88 6.18 -0.45
N LEU A 10 5.14 6.02 -0.87
CA LEU A 10 6.31 6.38 -0.04
C LEU A 10 6.34 7.87 0.32
N VAL A 11 5.97 8.76 -0.60
CA VAL A 11 5.87 10.19 -0.34
C VAL A 11 4.81 10.46 0.72
N ILE A 12 3.61 9.87 0.60
CA ILE A 12 2.51 10.05 1.55
C ILE A 12 2.86 9.45 2.91
N TRP A 13 3.33 8.20 2.94
CA TRP A 13 3.62 7.46 4.15
C TRP A 13 4.77 8.05 4.97
N SER A 14 5.69 8.77 4.33
CA SER A 14 6.81 9.45 5.00
C SER A 14 6.48 10.85 5.52
N THR A 15 5.29 11.38 5.22
CA THR A 15 4.85 12.68 5.78
C THR A 15 4.69 12.61 7.30
N PRO A 16 4.83 13.72 8.05
CA PRO A 16 4.63 13.74 9.50
C PRO A 16 3.23 13.27 9.95
N GLN A 17 2.20 13.54 9.14
CA GLN A 17 0.81 13.19 9.40
C GLN A 17 0.59 11.67 9.40
N PHE A 18 1.24 10.96 8.46
CA PHE A 18 1.20 9.50 8.40
C PHE A 18 2.31 8.89 9.22
N GLY A 19 3.58 9.15 8.86
CA GLY A 19 4.78 8.65 9.52
C GLY A 19 4.85 7.13 9.59
N PHE A 20 4.27 6.44 8.62
CA PHE A 20 4.26 4.97 8.56
C PHE A 20 5.63 4.42 8.19
N VAL A 21 6.39 5.18 7.40
CA VAL A 21 7.71 4.75 6.94
C VAL A 21 8.73 5.86 7.08
N ARG A 22 10.00 5.48 7.23
CA ARG A 22 11.15 6.37 7.21
C ARG A 22 12.14 5.88 6.17
N LEU A 23 12.43 6.75 5.20
CA LEU A 23 13.44 6.51 4.18
C LEU A 23 14.86 6.77 4.73
N ALA A 24 15.83 6.01 4.21
CA ALA A 24 17.23 6.16 4.54
C ALA A 24 17.80 7.51 4.04
N GLU A 25 18.81 8.03 4.74
CA GLU A 25 19.38 9.35 4.43
C GLU A 25 19.95 9.45 3.02
N ALA A 26 20.48 8.35 2.47
CA ALA A 26 20.97 8.29 1.10
C ALA A 26 19.91 8.63 0.04
N PHE A 27 18.62 8.50 0.36
CA PHE A 27 17.50 8.72 -0.56
C PHE A 27 16.63 9.92 -0.17
N THR A 28 17.05 10.69 0.83
CA THR A 28 16.31 11.85 1.31
C THR A 28 17.22 13.05 1.50
N THR A 29 16.75 14.24 1.17
CA THR A 29 17.39 15.48 1.57
C THR A 29 16.80 15.98 2.88
N GLY A 30 17.55 16.82 3.61
CA GLY A 30 17.11 17.42 4.85
C GLY A 30 17.46 18.90 4.92
N SER A 31 17.07 19.54 6.02
CA SER A 31 17.47 20.91 6.33
C SER A 31 18.38 20.90 7.56
N SER A 32 19.47 21.67 7.54
CA SER A 32 20.34 21.86 8.70
C SER A 32 19.62 22.50 9.90
N ILE A 33 18.51 23.22 9.66
CA ILE A 33 17.69 23.85 10.70
C ILE A 33 16.66 22.86 11.28
N MET A 34 16.22 21.88 10.49
CA MET A 34 15.20 20.90 10.86
C MET A 34 15.76 19.48 10.69
N PRO A 35 16.55 18.97 11.66
CA PRO A 35 17.25 17.69 11.52
C PRO A 35 16.32 16.47 11.37
N GLN A 36 15.07 16.60 11.82
CA GLN A 36 14.03 15.59 11.66
C GLN A 36 13.36 15.60 10.27
N LYS A 37 13.46 16.71 9.53
CA LYS A 37 12.80 16.86 8.23
C LYS A 37 13.60 16.10 7.17
N ARG A 38 12.96 15.09 6.59
CA ARG A 38 13.47 14.31 5.47
C ARG A 38 12.51 14.43 4.30
N ASN A 39 12.99 14.96 3.18
CA ASN A 39 12.23 15.05 1.95
C ASN A 39 12.42 13.74 1.16
N PRO A 40 11.37 13.13 0.62
CA PRO A 40 11.46 11.86 -0.12
C PRO A 40 11.92 12.07 -1.57
N ASP A 41 13.01 12.80 -1.81
CA ASP A 41 13.40 13.30 -3.15
C ASP A 41 13.55 12.19 -4.18
N ALA A 42 14.15 11.05 -3.82
CA ALA A 42 14.32 9.92 -4.72
C ALA A 42 12.95 9.37 -5.20
N ALA A 43 11.97 9.26 -4.29
CA ALA A 43 10.62 8.86 -4.64
C ALA A 43 9.92 9.93 -5.51
N GLU A 44 10.10 11.22 -5.21
CA GLU A 44 9.55 12.31 -6.02
C GLU A 44 10.12 12.32 -7.45
N LEU A 45 11.43 12.10 -7.60
CA LEU A 45 12.09 12.00 -8.90
C LEU A 45 11.58 10.79 -9.70
N ILE A 46 11.48 9.61 -9.06
CA ILE A 46 10.90 8.41 -9.69
C ILE A 46 9.46 8.65 -10.10
N ARG A 47 8.67 9.37 -9.29
CA ARG A 47 7.29 9.74 -9.63
C ARG A 47 7.21 10.62 -10.86
N ALA A 48 8.21 11.47 -11.12
CA ALA A 48 8.26 12.33 -12.30
C ALA A 48 8.73 11.59 -13.58
N LYS A 49 9.55 10.54 -13.47
CA LYS A 49 10.15 9.85 -14.64
C LYS A 49 9.16 9.31 -15.68
N PRO A 50 7.95 8.81 -15.33
CA PRO A 50 6.97 8.44 -16.34
C PRO A 50 6.59 9.58 -17.28
N GLY A 51 6.55 10.83 -16.82
CA GLY A 51 6.25 11.98 -17.68
C GLY A 51 7.30 12.16 -18.77
N ARG A 52 8.57 11.93 -18.43
CA ARG A 52 9.70 11.98 -19.38
C ARG A 52 9.64 10.82 -20.38
N ILE A 53 9.57 9.59 -19.87
CA ILE A 53 9.56 8.37 -20.69
C ILE A 53 8.34 8.32 -21.63
N VAL A 54 7.17 8.77 -21.17
CA VAL A 54 5.98 8.87 -22.03
C VAL A 54 6.18 9.95 -23.10
N GLY A 55 6.88 11.04 -22.78
CA GLY A 55 7.30 12.04 -23.76
C GLY A 55 8.14 11.44 -24.88
N ASP A 56 9.14 10.62 -24.55
CA ASP A 56 10.00 9.94 -25.52
C ASP A 56 9.22 8.96 -26.40
N LEU A 57 8.28 8.22 -25.80
CA LEU A 57 7.38 7.34 -26.55
C LEU A 57 6.53 8.12 -27.55
N VAL A 58 5.90 9.22 -27.12
CA VAL A 58 5.05 10.05 -28.00
C VAL A 58 5.90 10.65 -29.12
N ARG A 59 7.11 11.14 -28.81
CA ARG A 59 8.06 11.64 -29.81
C ARG A 59 8.32 10.58 -30.89
N LEU A 60 8.69 9.37 -30.50
CA LEU A 60 8.98 8.28 -31.43
C LEU A 60 7.77 7.91 -32.29
N LEU A 61 6.59 7.79 -31.68
CA LEU A 61 5.35 7.49 -32.41
C LEU A 61 5.02 8.54 -33.47
N VAL A 62 5.24 9.83 -33.16
CA VAL A 62 4.98 10.94 -34.09
C VAL A 62 5.99 10.97 -35.23
N VAL A 63 7.28 10.71 -34.96
CA VAL A 63 8.32 10.61 -36.01
C VAL A 63 7.98 9.50 -37.01
N LEU A 64 7.55 8.34 -36.53
CA LEU A 64 7.26 7.19 -37.38
C LEU A 64 5.94 7.31 -38.14
N LYS A 65 5.07 8.26 -37.77
CA LYS A 65 3.70 8.34 -38.30
C LYS A 65 3.70 8.66 -39.80
N GLY A 66 3.30 7.67 -40.59
CA GLY A 66 3.05 7.84 -42.02
C GLY A 66 4.30 7.92 -42.89
N LEU A 67 5.46 7.46 -42.38
CA LEU A 67 6.67 7.35 -43.20
C LEU A 67 6.44 6.30 -44.33
N PRO A 68 6.82 6.61 -45.58
CA PRO A 68 6.83 5.61 -46.65
C PRO A 68 7.97 4.60 -46.43
N LEU A 69 7.81 3.40 -47.00
CA LEU A 69 8.86 2.38 -46.97
C LEU A 69 10.03 2.77 -47.88
N ALA A 70 11.29 2.39 -47.59
CA ALA A 70 11.75 1.55 -46.48
C ALA A 70 12.56 2.34 -45.43
N TYR A 71 13.77 2.77 -45.78
CA TYR A 71 14.62 3.59 -44.92
C TYR A 71 14.36 5.07 -45.16
N SER A 72 14.17 5.84 -44.08
CA SER A 72 14.24 7.30 -44.11
C SER A 72 15.18 7.82 -43.02
N LYS A 73 15.82 8.96 -43.28
CA LYS A 73 16.77 9.57 -42.34
C LYS A 73 16.09 10.04 -41.05
N ASP A 74 14.79 10.33 -41.09
CA ASP A 74 13.92 10.61 -39.94
C ASP A 74 14.05 9.54 -38.84
N MET A 75 14.29 8.27 -39.23
CA MET A 75 14.48 7.17 -38.29
C MET A 75 15.75 7.30 -37.44
N GLN A 76 16.62 8.30 -37.66
CA GLN A 76 17.73 8.58 -36.75
C GLN A 76 17.28 9.11 -35.37
N GLU A 77 16.06 9.64 -35.28
CA GLU A 77 15.43 10.10 -34.03
C GLU A 77 15.00 8.94 -33.10
N ASP A 78 15.26 7.69 -33.49
CA ASP A 78 14.97 6.49 -32.70
C ASP A 78 15.84 6.38 -31.44
N LYS A 79 17.11 6.77 -31.53
CA LYS A 79 18.13 6.46 -30.51
C LYS A 79 17.98 7.26 -29.23
N GLU A 80 17.92 8.59 -29.34
CA GLU A 80 18.05 9.45 -28.14
C GLU A 80 16.94 9.18 -27.12
N GLY A 81 15.68 9.11 -27.55
CA GLY A 81 14.55 8.87 -26.65
C GLY A 81 14.54 7.44 -26.08
N VAL A 82 15.06 6.47 -26.83
CA VAL A 82 15.22 5.09 -26.32
C VAL A 82 16.32 5.03 -25.27
N PHE A 83 17.47 5.67 -25.52
CA PHE A 83 18.57 5.72 -24.55
C PHE A 83 18.19 6.50 -23.30
N ASP A 84 17.55 7.66 -23.45
CA ASP A 84 17.09 8.45 -22.32
C ASP A 84 16.07 7.71 -21.44
N ALA A 85 15.11 7.02 -22.07
CA ALA A 85 14.14 6.22 -21.36
C ALA A 85 14.78 5.03 -20.64
N ALA A 86 15.78 4.39 -21.25
CA ALA A 86 16.51 3.26 -20.66
C ALA A 86 17.32 3.72 -19.43
N ASP A 87 18.14 4.76 -19.56
CA ASP A 87 18.99 5.30 -18.50
C ASP A 87 18.15 5.71 -17.28
N HIS A 88 17.00 6.35 -17.51
CA HIS A 88 16.12 6.76 -16.43
C HIS A 88 15.32 5.62 -15.81
N LEU A 89 14.99 4.58 -16.58
CA LEU A 89 14.35 3.39 -16.03
C LEU A 89 15.32 2.63 -15.12
N GLU A 90 16.57 2.42 -15.57
CA GLU A 90 17.63 1.75 -14.82
C GLU A 90 17.88 2.45 -13.49
N LEU A 91 18.16 3.76 -13.53
CA LEU A 91 18.36 4.54 -12.30
C LEU A 91 17.14 4.52 -11.37
N SER A 92 15.92 4.52 -11.92
CA SER A 92 14.70 4.44 -11.11
C SER A 92 14.54 3.08 -10.43
N LEU A 93 14.95 2.00 -11.09
CA LEU A 93 14.90 0.65 -10.55
C LEU A 93 15.93 0.48 -9.42
N GLU A 94 17.17 0.94 -9.63
CA GLU A 94 18.22 0.89 -8.61
C GLU A 94 17.82 1.70 -7.37
N ALA A 95 17.38 2.95 -7.56
CA ALA A 95 16.98 3.81 -6.47
C ALA A 95 15.75 3.26 -5.72
N MET A 96 14.74 2.74 -6.42
CA MET A 96 13.58 2.13 -5.76
C MET A 96 13.97 0.87 -4.99
N THR A 97 14.81 0.01 -5.57
CA THR A 97 15.27 -1.23 -4.92
C THR A 97 15.97 -0.91 -3.61
N ALA A 98 16.91 0.03 -3.63
CA ALA A 98 17.65 0.43 -2.45
C ALA A 98 16.78 1.15 -1.41
N MET A 99 15.82 1.99 -1.84
CA MET A 99 14.83 2.59 -0.94
C MET A 99 13.97 1.54 -0.23
N VAL A 100 13.47 0.54 -0.97
CA VAL A 100 12.63 -0.53 -0.40
C VAL A 100 13.43 -1.41 0.54
N ARG A 101 14.67 -1.79 0.19
CA ARG A 101 15.56 -2.59 1.05
C ARG A 101 15.89 -1.89 2.37
N THR A 102 16.09 -0.57 2.34
CA THR A 102 16.49 0.22 3.51
C THR A 102 15.31 0.90 4.24
N LEU A 103 14.08 0.59 3.85
CA LEU A 103 12.87 1.21 4.38
C LEU A 103 12.63 0.79 5.84
N SER A 104 12.55 1.76 6.74
CA SER A 104 12.11 1.51 8.12
C SER A 104 10.60 1.72 8.24
N VAL A 105 9.90 0.81 8.92
CA VAL A 105 8.44 0.85 9.10
C VAL A 105 8.07 1.03 10.57
N ASP A 106 7.20 1.99 10.86
CA ASP A 106 6.62 2.20 12.19
C ASP A 106 5.36 1.33 12.36
N ARG A 107 5.56 0.13 12.91
CA ARG A 107 4.49 -0.86 13.09
C ARG A 107 3.42 -0.40 14.07
N GLU A 108 3.79 0.32 15.12
CA GLU A 108 2.84 0.78 16.14
C GLU A 108 1.91 1.84 15.57
N ARG A 109 2.46 2.80 14.83
CA ARG A 109 1.71 3.86 14.17
C ARG A 109 0.78 3.33 13.09
N MET A 110 1.26 2.40 12.25
CA MET A 110 0.41 1.73 11.26
C MET A 110 -0.71 0.91 11.93
N ARG A 111 -0.40 0.21 13.03
CA ARG A 111 -1.41 -0.54 13.81
C ARG A 111 -2.48 0.39 14.37
N ALA A 112 -2.08 1.51 14.97
CA ALA A 112 -3.02 2.49 15.50
C ALA A 112 -3.94 3.01 14.37
N ALA A 113 -3.35 3.39 13.24
CA ALA A 113 -4.08 3.86 12.06
C ALA A 113 -5.08 2.84 11.50
N ALA A 114 -4.77 1.54 11.56
CA ALA A 114 -5.64 0.48 11.06
C ALA A 114 -7.00 0.40 11.78
N THR A 115 -7.10 0.94 12.99
CA THR A 115 -8.33 0.93 13.81
C THR A 115 -9.12 2.24 13.78
N LEU A 116 -8.54 3.30 13.21
CA LEU A 116 -9.17 4.62 13.17
C LEU A 116 -10.42 4.62 12.29
N GLY A 117 -11.42 5.42 12.67
CA GLY A 117 -12.63 5.62 11.88
C GLY A 117 -13.57 4.41 11.87
N HIS A 118 -13.52 3.59 12.92
CA HIS A 118 -14.40 2.41 13.08
C HIS A 118 -14.34 1.43 11.90
N THR A 119 -13.17 1.27 11.27
CA THR A 119 -12.95 0.38 10.11
C THR A 119 -13.40 -1.06 10.34
N LEU A 120 -13.34 -1.53 11.59
CA LEU A 120 -13.76 -2.86 12.03
C LEU A 120 -15.29 -3.06 12.10
N ALA A 121 -16.08 -2.00 11.86
CA ALA A 121 -17.53 -2.09 11.77
C ALA A 121 -17.98 -3.10 10.70
N THR A 122 -17.28 -3.13 9.56
CA THR A 122 -17.59 -4.08 8.47
C THR A 122 -17.37 -5.52 8.92
N ASP A 123 -16.29 -5.79 9.66
CA ASP A 123 -16.00 -7.13 10.21
C ASP A 123 -17.06 -7.57 11.23
N LEU A 124 -17.59 -6.64 12.03
CA LEU A 124 -18.70 -6.93 12.94
C LEU A 124 -20.00 -7.27 12.19
N ALA A 125 -20.28 -6.59 11.08
CA ALA A 125 -21.44 -6.89 10.24
C ALA A 125 -21.29 -8.26 9.57
N ASP A 126 -20.11 -8.55 9.00
CA ASP A 126 -19.79 -9.86 8.42
C ASP A 126 -19.94 -10.99 9.45
N TRP A 127 -19.52 -10.74 10.70
CA TRP A 127 -19.65 -11.69 11.81
C TRP A 127 -21.11 -11.95 12.18
N LEU A 128 -21.96 -10.91 12.27
CA LEU A 128 -23.40 -11.09 12.53
C LEU A 128 -24.07 -11.93 11.44
N VAL A 129 -23.68 -11.73 10.18
CA VAL A 129 -24.20 -12.52 9.06
C VAL A 129 -23.76 -13.97 9.18
N ARG A 130 -22.46 -14.21 9.39
CA ARG A 130 -21.87 -15.55 9.35
C ARG A 130 -22.18 -16.39 10.58
N GLU A 131 -21.99 -15.83 11.76
CA GLU A 131 -22.03 -16.58 13.03
C GLU A 131 -23.42 -16.53 13.69
N LYS A 132 -24.22 -15.50 13.38
CA LYS A 132 -25.57 -15.31 13.94
C LYS A 132 -26.69 -15.44 12.92
N GLY A 133 -26.37 -15.65 11.63
CA GLY A 133 -27.35 -15.83 10.56
C GLY A 133 -28.22 -14.59 10.30
N VAL A 134 -27.76 -13.40 10.69
CA VAL A 134 -28.53 -12.17 10.55
C VAL A 134 -28.49 -11.72 9.08
N PRO A 135 -29.63 -11.38 8.45
CA PRO A 135 -29.62 -10.79 7.11
C PRO A 135 -28.74 -9.55 7.04
N PHE A 136 -27.97 -9.39 5.97
CA PHE A 136 -26.95 -8.32 5.86
C PHE A 136 -27.51 -6.91 6.13
N ARG A 137 -28.73 -6.61 5.66
CA ARG A 137 -29.40 -5.33 5.91
C ARG A 137 -29.58 -5.07 7.41
N ASP A 138 -29.98 -6.09 8.17
CA ASP A 138 -30.20 -5.98 9.61
C ASP A 138 -28.86 -5.91 10.35
N ALA A 139 -27.87 -6.71 9.94
CA ALA A 139 -26.51 -6.65 10.47
C ALA A 139 -25.91 -5.24 10.31
N HIS A 140 -26.01 -4.65 9.12
CA HIS A 140 -25.58 -3.29 8.85
C HIS A 140 -26.32 -2.25 9.72
N ALA A 141 -27.64 -2.41 9.92
CA ALA A 141 -28.42 -1.52 10.78
C ALA A 141 -28.05 -1.64 12.27
N ILE A 142 -27.74 -2.85 12.74
CA ILE A 142 -27.24 -3.11 14.11
C ILE A 142 -25.88 -2.45 14.30
N VAL A 143 -24.93 -2.73 13.41
CA VAL A 143 -23.58 -2.13 13.47
C VAL A 143 -23.64 -0.61 13.38
N GLY A 144 -24.51 -0.04 12.55
CA GLY A 144 -24.70 1.41 12.50
C GLY A 144 -25.15 2.01 13.85
N ARG A 145 -25.92 1.27 14.67
CA ARG A 145 -26.25 1.69 16.04
C ARG A 145 -25.04 1.56 16.98
N VAL A 146 -24.23 0.52 16.82
CA VAL A 146 -22.98 0.33 17.59
C VAL A 146 -22.00 1.46 17.33
N VAL A 147 -21.80 1.84 16.05
CA VAL A 147 -20.92 2.95 15.66
C VAL A 147 -21.42 4.27 16.27
N ARG A 148 -22.72 4.56 16.17
CA ARG A 148 -23.30 5.75 16.80
C ARG A 148 -23.09 5.78 18.31
N LEU A 149 -23.23 4.65 19.00
CA LEU A 149 -22.96 4.55 20.44
C LEU A 149 -21.49 4.85 20.76
N ALA A 150 -20.55 4.39 19.92
CA ALA A 150 -19.14 4.69 20.08
C ALA A 150 -18.85 6.19 19.90
N GLU A 151 -19.44 6.81 18.87
CA GLU A 151 -19.33 8.25 18.60
C GLU A 151 -19.91 9.10 19.73
N GLU A 152 -21.11 8.75 20.23
CA GLU A 152 -21.77 9.43 21.36
C GLU A 152 -20.92 9.39 22.64
N ARG A 153 -20.10 8.34 22.81
CA ARG A 153 -19.19 8.19 23.94
C ARG A 153 -17.78 8.72 23.70
N GLY A 154 -17.47 9.15 22.48
CA GLY A 154 -16.14 9.62 22.11
C GLY A 154 -15.06 8.54 22.17
N VAL A 155 -15.42 7.28 21.91
CA VAL A 155 -14.50 6.13 21.92
C VAL A 155 -14.51 5.41 20.57
N GLN A 156 -13.48 4.61 20.29
CA GLN A 156 -13.46 3.72 19.14
C GLN A 156 -14.37 2.51 19.34
N LEU A 157 -14.75 1.88 18.22
CA LEU A 157 -15.70 0.75 18.26
C LEU A 157 -15.15 -0.44 19.05
N HIS A 158 -13.83 -0.66 19.02
CA HIS A 158 -13.17 -1.73 19.76
C HIS A 158 -13.00 -1.42 21.26
N GLU A 159 -13.29 -0.20 21.71
CA GLU A 159 -13.21 0.23 23.11
C GLU A 159 -14.55 0.13 23.84
N LEU A 160 -15.65 -0.15 23.13
CA LEU A 160 -16.95 -0.41 23.76
C LEU A 160 -16.89 -1.67 24.64
N SER A 161 -17.67 -1.70 25.71
CA SER A 161 -17.74 -2.88 26.60
C SER A 161 -18.79 -3.90 26.12
N ALA A 162 -18.72 -5.14 26.62
CA ALA A 162 -19.72 -6.15 26.27
C ALA A 162 -21.17 -5.77 26.64
N PRO A 163 -21.42 -5.14 27.82
CA PRO A 163 -22.72 -4.57 28.11
C PRO A 163 -23.19 -3.53 27.09
N ASP A 164 -22.27 -2.72 26.55
CA ASP A 164 -22.61 -1.70 25.55
C ASP A 164 -23.07 -2.34 24.25
N LEU A 165 -22.37 -3.36 23.75
CA LEU A 165 -22.77 -4.09 22.56
C LEU A 165 -24.12 -4.80 22.77
N ALA A 166 -24.30 -5.49 23.89
CA ALA A 166 -25.54 -6.19 24.23
C ALA A 166 -26.74 -5.24 24.37
N SER A 167 -26.51 -3.98 24.76
CA SER A 167 -27.56 -2.94 24.84
C SER A 167 -28.11 -2.56 23.46
N VAL A 168 -27.31 -2.73 22.40
CA VAL A 168 -27.70 -2.41 21.02
C VAL A 168 -28.46 -3.55 20.35
N ASP A 169 -28.01 -4.79 20.59
CA ASP A 169 -28.67 -6.00 20.12
C ASP A 169 -28.22 -7.22 20.96
N PRO A 170 -29.13 -8.07 21.47
CA PRO A 170 -28.76 -9.22 22.30
C PRO A 170 -27.93 -10.29 21.58
N ARG A 171 -27.87 -10.27 20.24
CA ARG A 171 -27.03 -11.17 19.45
C ARG A 171 -25.54 -10.80 19.49
N LEU A 172 -25.21 -9.57 19.90
CA LEU A 172 -23.84 -9.10 20.10
C LEU A 172 -23.31 -9.58 21.45
N ASP A 173 -23.06 -10.88 21.55
CA ASP A 173 -22.47 -11.49 22.76
C ASP A 173 -20.96 -11.21 22.87
N GLY A 174 -20.34 -11.71 23.94
CA GLY A 174 -18.91 -11.53 24.20
C GLY A 174 -17.99 -12.04 23.08
N SER A 175 -18.46 -12.93 22.19
CA SER A 175 -17.65 -13.40 21.06
C SER A 175 -17.57 -12.40 19.92
N ALA A 176 -18.43 -11.36 19.91
CA ALA A 176 -18.32 -10.23 18.99
C ALA A 176 -16.98 -9.48 19.14
N PHE A 177 -16.39 -9.43 20.34
CA PHE A 177 -15.07 -8.81 20.56
C PHE A 177 -13.95 -9.51 19.81
N ALA A 178 -14.10 -10.81 19.53
CA ALA A 178 -13.07 -11.57 18.85
C ALA A 178 -12.87 -11.12 17.40
N VAL A 179 -13.77 -10.32 16.82
CA VAL A 179 -13.60 -9.73 15.48
C VAL A 179 -13.23 -8.25 15.50
N LEU A 180 -13.17 -7.62 16.68
CA LEU A 180 -12.83 -6.21 16.84
C LEU A 180 -11.34 -5.96 17.02
N THR A 181 -10.50 -6.74 16.33
CA THR A 181 -9.06 -6.48 16.25
C THR A 181 -8.57 -6.52 14.80
N PRO A 182 -7.55 -5.70 14.44
CA PRO A 182 -6.97 -5.73 13.10
C PRO A 182 -6.50 -7.11 12.65
N GLU A 183 -5.90 -7.91 13.54
CA GLU A 183 -5.41 -9.25 13.22
C GLU A 183 -6.54 -10.17 12.78
N ARG A 184 -7.68 -10.08 13.46
CA ARG A 184 -8.82 -10.95 13.21
C ARG A 184 -9.54 -10.53 11.94
N ALA A 185 -9.66 -9.22 11.69
CA ALA A 185 -10.13 -8.68 10.43
C ALA A 185 -9.28 -9.16 9.24
N VAL A 186 -7.95 -9.05 9.36
CA VAL A 186 -7.01 -9.52 8.31
C VAL A 186 -7.08 -11.04 8.15
N ALA A 187 -7.03 -11.81 9.23
CA ALA A 187 -7.09 -13.28 9.20
C ALA A 187 -8.41 -13.83 8.63
N ALA A 188 -9.50 -13.06 8.67
CA ALA A 188 -10.77 -13.46 8.08
C ALA A 188 -10.75 -13.42 6.53
N ARG A 189 -9.87 -12.63 5.91
CA ARG A 189 -9.79 -12.44 4.45
C ARG A 189 -9.00 -13.56 3.77
N ARG A 190 -9.52 -14.79 3.85
CA ARG A 190 -8.84 -16.03 3.41
C ARG A 190 -9.11 -16.42 1.95
N SER A 191 -9.93 -15.66 1.23
CA SER A 191 -10.16 -15.88 -0.21
C SER A 191 -8.87 -15.71 -1.02
N TYR A 192 -8.84 -16.24 -2.24
CA TYR A 192 -7.72 -16.02 -3.16
C TYR A 192 -7.46 -14.51 -3.34
N GLY A 193 -6.21 -14.10 -3.22
CA GLY A 193 -5.80 -12.68 -3.25
C GLY A 193 -6.11 -11.88 -1.97
N GLY A 194 -6.64 -12.51 -0.92
CA GLY A 194 -6.94 -11.85 0.35
C GLY A 194 -5.70 -11.56 1.20
N THR A 195 -5.89 -10.79 2.27
CA THR A 195 -4.80 -10.30 3.14
C THR A 195 -4.48 -11.22 4.32
N ALA A 196 -5.17 -12.36 4.47
CA ALA A 196 -4.88 -13.30 5.55
C ALA A 196 -3.41 -13.78 5.50
N PRO A 197 -2.74 -14.00 6.65
CA PRO A 197 -1.31 -14.33 6.67
C PRO A 197 -0.94 -15.54 5.80
N GLU A 198 -1.77 -16.58 5.76
CA GLU A 198 -1.56 -17.74 4.90
C GLU A 198 -1.67 -17.41 3.39
N ARG A 199 -2.51 -16.43 3.01
CA ARG A 199 -2.65 -15.99 1.62
C ARG A 199 -1.47 -15.12 1.19
N VAL A 200 -1.00 -14.25 2.08
CA VAL A 200 0.19 -13.43 1.83
C VAL A 200 1.43 -14.32 1.70
N ARG A 201 1.61 -15.33 2.56
CA ARG A 201 2.71 -16.30 2.42
C ARG A 201 2.65 -17.05 1.08
N ALA A 202 1.48 -17.55 0.69
CA ALA A 202 1.31 -18.21 -0.60
C ALA A 202 1.64 -17.30 -1.79
N ALA A 203 1.26 -16.02 -1.71
CA ALA A 203 1.60 -15.02 -2.74
C ALA A 203 3.11 -14.73 -2.82
N ILE A 204 3.80 -14.69 -1.67
CA ILE A 204 5.26 -14.55 -1.62
C ILE A 204 5.94 -15.76 -2.27
N GLU A 205 5.52 -16.98 -1.93
CA GLU A 205 6.06 -18.20 -2.54
C GLU A 205 5.82 -18.25 -4.06
N GLU A 206 4.65 -17.79 -4.52
CA GLU A 206 4.36 -17.68 -5.94
C GLU A 206 5.25 -16.64 -6.63
N ALA A 207 5.45 -15.47 -6.01
CA ALA A 207 6.34 -14.45 -6.53
C ALA A 207 7.79 -14.95 -6.64
N VAL A 208 8.30 -15.62 -5.60
CA VAL A 208 9.62 -16.26 -5.58
C VAL A 208 9.78 -17.23 -6.75
N ARG A 209 8.82 -18.15 -6.94
CA ARG A 209 8.85 -19.09 -8.08
C ARG A 209 8.77 -18.40 -9.43
N ARG A 210 7.90 -17.39 -9.56
CA ARG A 210 7.63 -16.71 -10.83
C ARG A 210 8.82 -15.88 -11.31
N TYR A 211 9.52 -15.23 -10.38
CA TYR A 211 10.60 -14.31 -10.69
C TYR A 211 12.00 -14.90 -10.46
N GLY A 212 12.11 -16.14 -9.98
CA GLY A 212 13.39 -16.80 -9.73
C GLY A 212 14.21 -16.13 -8.63
N LEU A 213 13.54 -15.57 -7.62
CA LEU A 213 14.18 -14.90 -6.49
C LEU A 213 14.60 -15.97 -5.49
N ASP A 214 15.89 -16.29 -5.38
CA ASP A 214 16.38 -17.24 -4.38
C ASP A 214 16.58 -16.51 -3.03
N PRO A 215 15.76 -16.77 -2.00
CA PRO A 215 15.86 -16.07 -0.72
C PRO A 215 17.18 -16.34 0.02
N GLU A 216 17.94 -17.39 -0.33
CA GLU A 216 19.22 -17.71 0.30
C GLU A 216 20.41 -16.99 -0.37
N VAL A 217 20.32 -16.66 -1.66
CA VAL A 217 21.41 -16.01 -2.42
C VAL A 217 21.54 -14.52 -2.10
N GLU A 218 20.43 -13.81 -1.86
CA GLU A 218 20.47 -12.38 -1.50
C GLU A 218 20.99 -12.11 -0.08
N ALA A 219 20.97 -13.11 0.81
CA ALA A 219 21.50 -12.99 2.17
C ALA A 219 23.02 -13.15 2.25
N GLU A 220 23.64 -13.82 1.26
CA GLU A 220 25.10 -14.03 1.20
C GLU A 220 25.84 -12.85 0.53
N GLU A 221 25.20 -12.07 -0.34
CA GLU A 221 25.81 -10.85 -0.91
C GLU A 221 25.89 -9.67 0.07
N GLU A 222 25.26 -9.78 1.25
CA GLU A 222 25.24 -8.75 2.31
C GLU A 222 26.16 -9.08 3.51
N ALA A 223 26.94 -10.18 3.47
CA ALA A 223 27.90 -10.58 4.51
C ALA A 223 29.37 -10.32 4.11
#